data_AF-A0A7K4FIX4-F1
#
_entry.id   AF-A0A7K4FIX4-F1
#
_cell.length_a   1.000
_cell.length_b   1.000
_cell.length_c   1.000
_cell.angle_alpha   90.00
_cell.angle_beta   90.00
_cell.angle_gamma   90.00
#
_symmetry.space_group_name_H-M   'P 1'
#
loop_
_entity.id
_entity.type
_entity.pdbx_description
1 polymer ?
#
loop_
_entity_poly.entity_id
_entity_poly.type
_entity_poly.pdbx_seq_one_letter_code
_entity_poly.pdbx_strand_id
1 'polypeptide(L)'
;MELEGCPLPEDRLYDLENNVWMLVEPGGASARIGIISAFAAFIGPVTAVTYRPLPGPIAAGRSVGMIETVRFTGAVRLPVDGTVTERNSALLQRPRLVNDSPYDAGWIVRFRPDRVQGPPLESAHAIRERLLERIHVQRIRCWPATPDLEMFEIGIECSAILTKLNEELAVRPPGTAILLVTDEPTSPIEMERWSDQTGHGLLARRREGDLHQFLVRKEEHPVPRVPRRD
;
A
#
# COMPACT_ATOMS: atom_id res chain seq x y z
N MET A 1 -11.07 2.38 -10.53
CA MET A 1 -11.46 3.51 -9.65
C MET A 1 -10.52 3.66 -8.44
N GLU A 2 -10.78 4.64 -7.56
CA GLU A 2 -10.03 4.90 -6.30
C GLU A 2 -11.01 5.28 -5.17
N LEU A 3 -10.71 4.87 -3.93
CA LEU A 3 -11.47 5.18 -2.72
C LEU A 3 -10.54 5.82 -1.67
N GLU A 4 -10.63 7.13 -1.47
CA GLU A 4 -9.83 7.89 -0.48
C GLU A 4 -8.30 7.71 -0.59
N GLY A 5 -7.79 7.57 -1.81
CA GLY A 5 -6.39 7.25 -2.09
C GLY A 5 -6.09 5.76 -2.18
N CYS A 6 -7.04 4.87 -1.85
CA CYS A 6 -6.88 3.44 -2.01
C CYS A 6 -7.26 3.01 -3.44
N PRO A 7 -6.31 2.52 -4.25
CA PRO A 7 -6.62 2.07 -5.60
C PRO A 7 -7.58 0.88 -5.57
N LEU A 8 -8.56 0.88 -6.46
CA LEU A 8 -9.52 -0.22 -6.65
C LEU A 8 -9.77 -0.41 -8.17
N PRO A 9 -8.89 -1.15 -8.87
CA PRO A 9 -9.03 -1.43 -10.29
C PRO A 9 -10.34 -2.17 -10.65
N GLU A 10 -10.88 -1.91 -11.84
CA GLU A 10 -12.16 -2.49 -12.28
C GLU A 10 -11.99 -3.74 -13.16
N ASP A 11 -10.75 -4.09 -13.50
CA ASP A 11 -10.35 -5.19 -14.38
C ASP A 11 -10.30 -6.56 -13.68
N ARG A 12 -10.63 -6.62 -12.39
CA ARG A 12 -10.47 -7.80 -11.52
C ARG A 12 -11.63 -7.97 -10.57
N LEU A 13 -11.71 -9.17 -9.98
CA LEU A 13 -12.71 -9.51 -8.98
C LEU A 13 -12.11 -9.51 -7.58
N TYR A 14 -12.95 -9.42 -6.56
CA TYR A 14 -12.56 -9.22 -5.18
C TYR A 14 -13.29 -10.19 -4.25
N ASP A 15 -12.52 -10.78 -3.35
CA ASP A 15 -12.99 -11.46 -2.15
C ASP A 15 -12.71 -10.54 -0.96
N LEU A 16 -13.73 -9.73 -0.62
CA LEU A 16 -13.59 -8.71 0.41
C LEU A 16 -13.42 -9.34 1.81
N GLU A 17 -13.99 -10.52 2.06
CA GLU A 17 -13.89 -11.20 3.36
C GLU A 17 -12.46 -11.72 3.61
N ASN A 18 -11.80 -12.23 2.58
CA ASN A 18 -10.42 -12.69 2.67
C ASN A 18 -9.37 -11.64 2.28
N ASN A 19 -9.81 -10.42 1.92
CA ASN A 19 -8.95 -9.30 1.49
C ASN A 19 -8.08 -9.61 0.27
N VAL A 20 -8.60 -10.39 -0.67
CA VAL A 20 -7.88 -10.85 -1.87
C VAL A 20 -8.54 -10.29 -3.13
N TRP A 21 -7.73 -9.92 -4.12
CA TRP A 21 -8.20 -9.69 -5.49
C TRP A 21 -7.78 -10.85 -6.40
N MET A 22 -8.53 -11.07 -7.47
CA MET A 22 -8.25 -12.06 -8.51
C MET A 22 -8.37 -11.44 -9.90
N LEU A 23 -7.26 -11.45 -10.65
CA LEU A 23 -7.20 -11.02 -12.04
C LEU A 23 -7.09 -12.25 -12.94
N VAL A 24 -8.09 -12.45 -13.81
CA VAL A 24 -8.04 -13.49 -14.84
C VAL A 24 -7.17 -12.98 -15.98
N GLU A 25 -6.16 -13.75 -16.37
CA GLU A 25 -5.25 -13.38 -17.45
C GLU A 25 -5.95 -13.47 -18.82
N PRO A 26 -5.44 -12.74 -19.83
CA PRO A 26 -5.89 -12.89 -21.21
C PRO A 26 -5.93 -14.36 -21.64
N GLY A 27 -7.05 -14.79 -22.23
CA GLY A 27 -7.28 -16.18 -22.63
C GLY A 27 -7.88 -17.07 -21.55
N GLY A 28 -8.06 -16.59 -20.31
CA GLY A 28 -8.87 -17.25 -19.28
C GLY A 28 -8.28 -18.52 -18.65
N ALA A 29 -7.13 -18.99 -19.14
CA ALA A 29 -6.52 -20.23 -18.67
C ALA A 29 -5.77 -20.10 -17.33
N SER A 30 -5.45 -18.89 -16.90
CA SER A 30 -4.76 -18.64 -15.63
C SER A 30 -5.24 -17.36 -14.98
N ALA A 31 -5.01 -17.24 -13.68
CA ALA A 31 -5.31 -16.05 -12.92
C ALA A 31 -4.19 -15.76 -11.91
N ARG A 32 -4.04 -14.48 -11.56
CA ARG A 32 -3.23 -14.02 -10.43
C ARG A 32 -4.13 -13.62 -9.28
N ILE A 33 -3.62 -13.81 -8.07
CA ILE A 33 -4.21 -13.19 -6.88
C ILE A 33 -3.22 -12.29 -6.17
N GLY A 34 -3.74 -11.33 -5.42
CA GLY A 34 -2.96 -10.49 -4.52
C GLY A 34 -3.82 -9.92 -3.41
N ILE A 35 -3.26 -8.99 -2.63
CA ILE A 35 -3.94 -8.37 -1.50
C ILE A 35 -4.59 -7.06 -1.91
N ILE A 36 -5.80 -6.81 -1.42
CA ILE A 36 -6.50 -5.53 -1.63
C ILE A 36 -5.68 -4.40 -0.99
N SER A 37 -5.43 -3.33 -1.75
CA SER A 37 -4.57 -2.20 -1.34
C SER A 37 -4.94 -1.61 0.03
N ALA A 38 -6.23 -1.44 0.30
CA ALA A 38 -6.73 -0.93 1.58
C ALA A 38 -6.35 -1.85 2.74
N PHE A 39 -6.42 -3.17 2.55
CA PHE A 39 -5.99 -4.12 3.58
C PHE A 39 -4.47 -4.10 3.76
N ALA A 40 -3.69 -4.04 2.68
CA ALA A 40 -2.24 -3.89 2.75
C ALA A 40 -1.83 -2.61 3.51
N ALA A 41 -2.52 -1.49 3.28
CA ALA A 41 -2.31 -0.26 4.03
C ALA A 41 -2.69 -0.41 5.52
N PHE A 42 -3.79 -1.11 5.81
CA PHE A 42 -4.25 -1.35 7.19
C PHE A 42 -3.26 -2.17 8.03
N ILE A 43 -2.73 -3.27 7.46
CA ILE A 43 -1.80 -4.15 8.16
C ILE A 43 -0.37 -3.60 8.23
N GLY A 44 -0.08 -2.54 7.47
CA GLY A 44 1.22 -1.88 7.40
C GLY A 44 2.21 -2.54 6.43
N PRO A 45 3.47 -2.06 6.42
CA PRO A 45 4.47 -2.53 5.47
C PRO A 45 4.79 -4.02 5.66
N VAL A 46 4.65 -4.80 4.59
CA VAL A 46 4.94 -6.24 4.60
C VAL A 46 6.44 -6.45 4.70
N THR A 47 6.84 -7.23 5.70
CA THR A 47 8.24 -7.56 6.02
C THR A 47 8.62 -8.96 5.55
N ALA A 48 7.67 -9.86 5.38
CA ALA A 48 7.92 -11.20 4.82
C ALA A 48 6.69 -11.80 4.14
N VAL A 49 6.96 -12.66 3.15
CA VAL A 49 5.98 -13.52 2.49
C VAL A 49 6.51 -14.95 2.50
N THR A 50 5.73 -15.88 3.03
CA THR A 50 6.05 -17.32 3.00
C THR A 50 5.02 -18.06 2.17
N TYR A 51 5.45 -19.12 1.47
CA TYR A 51 4.59 -19.86 0.56
C TYR A 51 4.43 -21.31 0.97
N ARG A 52 3.25 -21.89 0.71
CA ARG A 52 3.07 -23.34 0.79
C ARG A 52 3.77 -24.06 -0.36
N PRO A 53 4.21 -25.33 -0.17
CA PRO A 53 4.79 -26.17 -1.22
C PRO A 53 3.98 -26.17 -2.53
N LEU A 54 4.70 -26.14 -3.66
CA LEU A 54 4.18 -26.20 -5.04
C LEU A 54 4.67 -27.47 -5.73
N PRO A 55 4.00 -27.90 -6.82
CA PRO A 55 2.65 -27.55 -7.24
C PRO A 55 1.61 -28.53 -6.67
N GLY A 56 0.33 -28.15 -6.66
CA GLY A 56 -0.76 -29.04 -6.27
C GLY A 56 -2.14 -28.37 -6.32
N PRO A 57 -3.22 -29.17 -6.33
CA PRO A 57 -4.57 -28.65 -6.20
C PRO A 57 -4.75 -28.00 -4.82
N ILE A 58 -5.38 -26.84 -4.80
CA ILE A 58 -5.71 -26.08 -3.59
C ILE A 58 -7.19 -25.72 -3.67
N ALA A 59 -7.94 -26.13 -2.64
CA ALA A 59 -9.35 -25.79 -2.54
C ALA A 59 -9.54 -24.30 -2.17
N ALA A 60 -10.68 -23.74 -2.52
CA ALA A 60 -11.08 -22.39 -2.12
C ALA A 60 -11.01 -22.20 -0.60
N GLY A 61 -10.62 -21.01 -0.16
CA GLY A 61 -10.41 -20.66 1.24
C GLY A 61 -9.16 -21.28 1.88
N ARG A 62 -8.43 -22.15 1.18
CA ARG A 62 -7.15 -22.71 1.68
C ARG A 62 -6.01 -21.73 1.45
N SER A 63 -5.07 -21.74 2.40
CA SER A 63 -3.91 -20.86 2.40
C SER A 63 -2.92 -21.26 1.29
N VAL A 64 -2.45 -20.29 0.51
CA VAL A 64 -1.35 -20.42 -0.46
C VAL A 64 -0.01 -19.94 0.11
N GLY A 65 -0.09 -19.17 1.20
CA GLY A 65 1.05 -18.57 1.89
C GLY A 65 0.62 -17.76 3.10
N MET A 66 1.58 -17.07 3.71
CA MET A 66 1.36 -16.11 4.79
C MET A 66 2.08 -14.79 4.47
N ILE A 67 1.50 -13.70 4.96
CA ILE A 67 2.04 -12.35 4.91
C ILE A 67 2.28 -11.91 6.35
N GLU A 68 3.45 -11.31 6.57
CA GLU A 68 3.89 -10.82 7.88
C GLU A 68 4.23 -9.34 7.79
N THR A 69 3.82 -8.59 8.80
CA THR A 69 4.19 -7.20 9.07
C THR A 69 4.58 -7.11 10.56
N VAL A 70 5.02 -5.94 11.01
CA VAL A 70 5.24 -5.70 12.45
C VAL A 70 3.95 -5.87 13.28
N ARG A 71 2.78 -5.64 12.67
CA ARG A 71 1.48 -5.58 13.36
C ARG A 71 0.57 -6.77 13.04
N PHE A 72 0.93 -7.60 12.07
CA PHE A 72 0.03 -8.62 11.51
C PHE A 72 0.78 -9.85 11.03
N THR A 73 0.16 -11.02 11.19
CA THR A 73 0.55 -12.26 10.52
C THR A 73 -0.72 -12.98 10.10
N GLY A 74 -0.86 -13.27 8.81
CA GLY A 74 -2.08 -13.88 8.30
C GLY A 74 -1.92 -14.62 6.98
N ALA A 75 -2.83 -15.55 6.75
CA ALA A 75 -2.83 -16.39 5.57
C ALA A 75 -3.44 -15.68 4.36
N VAL A 76 -2.79 -15.81 3.19
CA VAL A 76 -3.40 -15.49 1.90
C VAL A 76 -4.14 -16.72 1.41
N ARG A 77 -5.43 -16.57 1.07
CA ARG A 77 -6.30 -17.68 0.71
C ARG A 77 -6.69 -17.63 -0.76
N LEU A 78 -6.80 -18.80 -1.38
CA LEU A 78 -7.24 -18.91 -2.76
C LEU A 78 -8.77 -18.68 -2.82
N PRO A 79 -9.29 -17.82 -3.72
CA PRO A 79 -10.71 -17.49 -3.74
C PRO A 79 -11.58 -18.55 -4.42
N VAL A 80 -11.01 -19.39 -5.28
CA VAL A 80 -11.70 -20.47 -5.98
C VAL A 80 -10.81 -21.70 -6.05
N ASP A 81 -11.39 -22.87 -6.25
CA ASP A 81 -10.62 -24.10 -6.49
C ASP A 81 -9.68 -23.95 -7.68
N GLY A 82 -8.45 -24.43 -7.53
CA GLY A 82 -7.52 -24.45 -8.64
C GLY A 82 -6.17 -25.07 -8.32
N THR A 83 -5.29 -25.06 -9.31
CA THR A 83 -3.91 -25.57 -9.18
C THR A 83 -2.94 -24.41 -9.23
N VAL A 84 -2.16 -24.20 -8.16
CA VAL A 84 -1.13 -23.15 -8.16
C VAL A 84 0.03 -23.55 -9.07
N THR A 85 0.34 -22.69 -10.02
CA THR A 85 1.38 -22.93 -11.04
C THR A 85 2.65 -22.14 -10.76
N GLU A 86 2.55 -21.03 -10.03
CA GLU A 86 3.70 -20.14 -9.79
C GLU A 86 3.54 -19.32 -8.51
N ARG A 87 4.66 -19.03 -7.86
CA ARG A 87 4.76 -18.03 -6.77
C ARG A 87 5.54 -16.83 -7.27
N ASN A 88 5.19 -15.65 -6.76
CA ASN A 88 6.00 -14.46 -7.00
C ASN A 88 7.29 -14.48 -6.17
N SER A 89 8.35 -15.07 -6.71
CA SER A 89 9.65 -15.16 -6.05
C SER A 89 10.27 -13.79 -5.71
N ALA A 90 9.85 -12.71 -6.38
CA ALA A 90 10.30 -11.37 -6.05
C ALA A 90 9.91 -10.95 -4.63
N LEU A 91 8.81 -11.45 -4.08
CA LEU A 91 8.35 -11.12 -2.73
C LEU A 91 9.22 -11.72 -1.61
N LEU A 92 10.05 -12.72 -1.92
CA LEU A 92 11.02 -13.26 -0.96
C LEU A 92 12.15 -12.28 -0.64
N GLN A 93 12.49 -11.42 -1.61
CA GLN A 93 13.53 -10.40 -1.48
C GLN A 93 12.96 -9.00 -1.30
N ARG A 94 11.76 -8.75 -1.86
CA ARG A 94 11.08 -7.45 -1.84
C ARG A 94 9.61 -7.62 -1.41
N PRO A 95 9.36 -8.04 -0.15
CA PRO A 95 8.01 -8.28 0.36
C PRO A 95 7.10 -7.05 0.29
N ARG A 96 7.68 -5.85 0.42
CA ARG A 96 6.99 -4.56 0.32
C ARG A 96 6.29 -4.30 -1.02
N LEU A 97 6.59 -5.04 -2.09
CA LEU A 97 5.83 -4.94 -3.34
C LEU A 97 4.33 -5.20 -3.14
N VAL A 98 3.94 -5.94 -2.10
CA VAL A 98 2.52 -6.10 -1.71
C VAL A 98 1.86 -4.76 -1.35
N ASN A 99 2.60 -3.82 -0.75
CA ASN A 99 2.11 -2.48 -0.43
C ASN A 99 2.34 -1.50 -1.57
N ASP A 100 3.52 -1.52 -2.20
CA ASP A 100 3.95 -0.50 -3.17
C ASP A 100 3.36 -0.70 -4.57
N SER A 101 3.00 -1.94 -4.91
CA SER A 101 2.44 -2.30 -6.22
C SER A 101 1.40 -3.42 -6.07
N PRO A 102 0.35 -3.23 -5.25
CA PRO A 102 -0.55 -4.29 -4.79
C PRO A 102 -1.27 -5.00 -5.94
N TYR A 103 -1.43 -4.32 -7.07
CA TYR A 103 -2.19 -4.79 -8.22
C TYR A 103 -1.34 -5.18 -9.43
N ASP A 104 -0.03 -4.90 -9.40
CA ASP A 104 0.89 -5.21 -10.50
C ASP A 104 2.01 -6.15 -10.03
N ALA A 105 3.10 -5.62 -9.46
CA ALA A 105 4.27 -6.41 -9.06
C ALA A 105 4.08 -7.15 -7.72
N GLY A 106 3.07 -6.78 -6.93
CA GLY A 106 2.71 -7.34 -5.63
C GLY A 106 1.78 -8.56 -5.66
N TRP A 107 1.56 -9.18 -6.83
CA TRP A 107 0.80 -10.43 -6.91
C TRP A 107 1.45 -11.55 -6.09
N ILE A 108 0.67 -12.44 -5.50
CA ILE A 108 1.16 -13.46 -4.55
C ILE A 108 1.44 -14.79 -5.27
N VAL A 109 0.44 -15.33 -5.96
CA VAL A 109 0.55 -16.56 -6.76
C VAL A 109 -0.22 -16.45 -8.08
N ARG A 110 0.21 -17.26 -9.05
CA ARG A 110 -0.52 -17.54 -10.29
C ARG A 110 -1.04 -18.98 -10.23
N PHE A 111 -2.26 -19.19 -10.71
CA PHE A 111 -2.91 -20.48 -10.65
C PHE A 111 -3.85 -20.70 -11.84
N ARG A 112 -4.17 -21.96 -12.11
CA ARG A 112 -5.21 -22.38 -13.06
C ARG A 112 -6.50 -22.65 -12.27
N PRO A 113 -7.58 -21.88 -12.48
CA PRO A 113 -8.88 -22.16 -11.85
C PRO A 113 -9.49 -23.46 -12.40
N ASP A 114 -10.07 -24.30 -11.54
CA ASP A 114 -10.72 -25.56 -11.94
C ASP A 114 -12.25 -25.38 -12.15
N ARG A 115 -12.94 -24.85 -11.12
CA ARG A 115 -14.36 -24.42 -11.14
C ARG A 115 -14.58 -23.31 -10.12
N VAL A 116 -15.58 -22.45 -10.35
CA VAL A 116 -15.99 -21.41 -9.37
C VAL A 116 -16.79 -22.07 -8.23
N GLN A 117 -16.15 -22.93 -7.45
CA GLN A 117 -16.56 -23.23 -6.09
C GLN A 117 -15.65 -22.42 -5.17
N GLY A 118 -16.25 -21.55 -4.35
CA GLY A 118 -15.53 -20.59 -3.53
C GLY A 118 -16.44 -19.47 -3.04
N PRO A 119 -15.94 -18.58 -2.15
CA PRO A 119 -16.65 -17.35 -1.78
C PRO A 119 -17.05 -16.53 -3.02
N PRO A 120 -18.14 -15.73 -2.92
CA PRO A 120 -18.56 -14.88 -4.02
C PRO A 120 -17.45 -13.88 -4.35
N LEU A 121 -16.97 -13.93 -5.59
CA LEU A 121 -16.07 -12.96 -6.16
C LEU A 121 -16.87 -11.82 -6.77
N GLU A 122 -16.57 -10.59 -6.37
CA GLU A 122 -17.39 -9.43 -6.65
C GLU A 122 -16.61 -8.38 -7.45
N SER A 123 -17.30 -7.57 -8.26
CA SER A 123 -16.67 -6.48 -8.99
C SER A 123 -16.27 -5.33 -8.04
N ALA A 124 -15.35 -4.46 -8.49
CA ALA A 124 -15.01 -3.23 -7.77
C ALA A 124 -16.24 -2.40 -7.40
N HIS A 125 -17.22 -2.28 -8.30
CA HIS A 125 -18.45 -1.54 -8.07
C HIS A 125 -19.31 -2.19 -6.96
N ALA A 126 -19.41 -3.53 -6.95
CA ALA A 126 -20.20 -4.26 -5.97
C ALA A 126 -19.64 -4.20 -4.54
N ILE A 127 -18.32 -4.09 -4.38
CA ILE A 127 -17.68 -3.98 -3.05
C ILE A 127 -17.46 -2.54 -2.59
N ARG A 128 -17.71 -1.55 -3.45
CA ARG A 128 -17.33 -0.14 -3.24
C ARG A 128 -17.76 0.41 -1.88
N GLU A 129 -19.06 0.36 -1.58
CA GLU A 129 -19.61 0.95 -0.36
C GLU A 129 -19.11 0.24 0.90
N ARG A 130 -19.04 -1.10 0.88
CA ARG A 130 -18.52 -1.90 2.01
C ARG A 130 -17.04 -1.65 2.24
N LEU A 131 -16.26 -1.51 1.18
CA LEU A 131 -14.83 -1.20 1.31
C LEU A 131 -14.62 0.23 1.81
N LEU A 132 -15.42 1.19 1.34
CA LEU A 132 -15.38 2.57 1.81
C LEU A 132 -15.73 2.67 3.30
N GLU A 133 -16.78 1.96 3.74
CA GLU A 133 -17.13 1.87 5.16
C GLU A 133 -15.99 1.29 5.99
N ARG A 134 -15.34 0.20 5.54
CA ARG A 134 -14.15 -0.35 6.21
C ARG A 134 -13.02 0.68 6.28
N ILE A 135 -12.75 1.41 5.19
CA ILE A 135 -11.73 2.47 5.16
C ILE A 135 -12.01 3.54 6.22
N HIS A 136 -13.27 3.98 6.35
CA HIS A 136 -13.66 4.97 7.35
C HIS A 136 -13.55 4.45 8.78
N VAL A 137 -14.17 3.30 9.06
CA VAL A 137 -14.23 2.71 10.40
C VAL A 137 -12.84 2.35 10.92
N GLN A 138 -12.00 1.79 10.05
CA GLN A 138 -10.63 1.39 10.41
C GLN A 138 -9.61 2.52 10.23
N ARG A 139 -10.05 3.71 9.79
CA ARG A 139 -9.22 4.88 9.49
C ARG A 139 -8.04 4.55 8.58
N ILE A 140 -8.29 3.74 7.55
CA ILE A 140 -7.27 3.31 6.60
C ILE A 140 -6.78 4.53 5.81
N ARG A 141 -5.47 4.56 5.54
CA ARG A 141 -4.83 5.59 4.72
C ARG A 141 -3.96 4.91 3.67
N CYS A 142 -4.39 4.97 2.43
CA CYS A 142 -3.54 4.59 1.31
C CYS A 142 -2.75 5.82 0.84
N TRP A 143 -1.45 5.66 0.80
CA TRP A 143 -0.49 6.69 0.42
C TRP A 143 0.06 6.40 -0.97
N PRO A 144 0.46 7.42 -1.75
CA PRO A 144 1.11 7.19 -3.05
C PRO A 144 2.39 6.35 -2.97
N ALA A 145 3.03 6.32 -1.81
CA ALA A 145 4.11 5.40 -1.47
C ALA A 145 3.93 4.95 -0.01
N THR A 146 4.26 3.69 0.30
CA THR A 146 4.20 3.18 1.66
C THR A 146 5.24 3.90 2.54
N PRO A 147 4.84 4.57 3.64
CA PRO A 147 5.80 5.19 4.55
C PRO A 147 6.82 4.16 5.07
N ASP A 148 8.11 4.50 5.05
CA ASP A 148 9.18 3.78 5.76
C ASP A 148 9.27 4.18 7.22
N LEU A 149 8.90 5.42 7.51
CA LEU A 149 8.92 6.03 8.83
C LEU A 149 7.68 6.91 9.00
N GLU A 150 7.13 6.90 10.20
CA GLU A 150 6.16 7.90 10.66
C GLU A 150 6.85 8.81 11.69
N MET A 151 6.77 10.12 11.49
CA MET A 151 7.34 11.14 12.37
C MET A 151 6.20 12.00 12.91
N PHE A 152 6.04 12.04 14.23
CA PHE A 152 4.96 12.78 14.90
C PHE A 152 5.55 13.98 15.63
N GLU A 153 5.22 15.17 15.15
CA GLU A 153 5.65 16.46 15.70
C GLU A 153 4.39 17.24 16.08
N ILE A 154 3.87 17.00 17.28
CA ILE A 154 2.60 17.53 17.77
C ILE A 154 2.84 18.25 19.10
N GLY A 155 2.23 19.43 19.28
CA GLY A 155 2.27 20.21 20.52
C GLY A 155 3.35 21.29 20.56
N ILE A 156 3.75 21.68 21.77
CA ILE A 156 4.60 22.88 22.00
C ILE A 156 6.06 22.76 21.54
N GLU A 157 6.50 21.59 21.05
CA GLU A 157 7.85 21.34 20.53
C GLU A 157 7.95 21.37 18.99
N CYS A 158 6.88 21.79 18.30
CA CYS A 158 6.77 21.80 16.83
C CYS A 158 7.65 22.82 16.10
N SER A 159 8.39 23.69 16.80
CA SER A 159 9.18 24.77 16.15
C SER A 159 10.38 24.27 15.31
N ALA A 160 10.68 22.97 15.34
CA ALA A 160 11.83 22.37 14.65
C ALA A 160 11.47 21.25 13.66
N ILE A 161 10.21 21.16 13.21
CA ILE A 161 9.73 20.09 12.28
C ILE A 161 10.66 19.90 11.08
N LEU A 162 11.01 20.98 10.39
CA LEU A 162 11.86 20.91 9.19
C LEU A 162 13.29 20.48 9.52
N THR A 163 13.83 20.90 10.67
CA THR A 163 15.17 20.49 11.13
C THR A 163 15.19 18.99 11.35
N LYS A 164 14.24 18.45 12.11
CA LYS A 164 14.13 17.01 12.36
C LYS A 164 13.90 16.22 11.08
N LEU A 165 13.02 16.70 10.20
CA LEU A 165 12.81 16.08 8.89
C LEU A 165 14.13 15.99 8.09
N ASN A 166 14.93 17.06 8.08
CA ASN A 166 16.22 17.07 7.38
C ASN A 166 17.23 16.11 8.02
N GLU A 167 17.29 16.01 9.35
CA GLU A 167 18.14 15.05 10.06
C GLU A 167 17.76 13.61 9.71
N GLU A 168 16.46 13.31 9.72
CA GLU A 168 15.96 11.99 9.35
C GLU A 168 16.28 11.65 7.88
N LEU A 169 16.12 12.61 6.97
CA LEU A 169 16.46 12.42 5.56
C LEU A 169 17.98 12.25 5.36
N ALA A 170 18.83 12.99 6.07
CA ALA A 170 20.27 12.96 5.89
C ALA A 170 20.86 11.55 6.04
N VAL A 171 20.38 10.77 7.01
CA VAL A 171 20.91 9.43 7.33
C VAL A 171 20.26 8.28 6.55
N ARG A 172 19.20 8.55 5.78
CA ARG A 172 18.42 7.53 5.06
C ARG A 172 18.83 7.35 3.60
N PRO A 173 18.61 6.19 2.98
CA PRO A 173 18.87 6.01 1.57
C PRO A 173 17.89 6.80 0.69
N PRO A 174 18.26 7.14 -0.56
CA PRO A 174 17.32 7.64 -1.56
C PRO A 174 16.10 6.72 -1.74
N GLY A 175 14.96 7.31 -2.06
CA GLY A 175 13.68 6.62 -2.21
C GLY A 175 12.90 6.47 -0.90
N THR A 176 13.50 6.72 0.27
CA THR A 176 12.78 6.64 1.54
C THR A 176 11.59 7.60 1.59
N ALA A 177 10.42 7.07 1.92
CA ALA A 177 9.20 7.81 2.20
C ALA A 177 9.02 8.03 3.71
N ILE A 178 8.86 9.28 4.13
CA ILE A 178 8.57 9.66 5.52
C ILE A 178 7.18 10.28 5.58
N LEU A 179 6.31 9.73 6.43
CA LEU A 179 5.04 10.34 6.78
C LEU A 179 5.25 11.26 7.99
N LEU A 180 5.26 12.56 7.76
CA LEU A 180 5.27 13.58 8.81
C LEU A 180 3.83 13.92 9.22
N VAL A 181 3.56 13.94 10.52
CA VAL A 181 2.29 14.36 11.13
C VAL A 181 2.56 15.51 12.08
N THR A 182 1.84 16.63 11.94
CA THR A 182 2.03 17.81 12.78
C THR A 182 0.77 18.64 12.99
N ASP A 183 0.67 19.33 14.12
CA ASP A 183 -0.37 20.34 14.41
C ASP A 183 0.08 21.79 14.14
N GLU A 184 1.29 22.01 13.58
CA GLU A 184 1.81 23.34 13.27
C GLU A 184 0.97 24.02 12.17
N PRO A 185 0.28 25.15 12.47
CA PRO A 185 -0.62 25.78 11.50
C PRO A 185 0.06 26.31 10.24
N THR A 186 1.34 26.69 10.30
CA THR A 186 2.08 27.19 9.13
C THR A 186 2.68 26.07 8.26
N SER A 187 2.68 24.83 8.75
CA SER A 187 3.30 23.69 8.08
C SER A 187 2.89 23.46 6.62
N PRO A 188 1.64 23.74 6.16
CA PRO A 188 1.31 23.56 4.75
C PRO A 188 2.15 24.44 3.81
N ILE A 189 2.40 25.70 4.18
CA ILE A 189 3.18 26.64 3.38
C ILE A 189 4.68 26.34 3.53
N GLU A 190 5.11 26.00 4.75
CA GLU A 190 6.50 25.69 5.04
C GLU A 190 6.97 24.42 4.33
N MET A 191 6.15 23.37 4.29
CA MET A 191 6.47 22.12 3.61
C MET A 191 6.55 22.28 2.09
N GLU A 192 5.70 23.12 1.50
CA GLU A 192 5.80 23.46 0.07
C GLU A 192 7.11 24.20 -0.22
N ARG A 193 7.40 25.25 0.56
CA ARG A 193 8.64 26.02 0.42
C ARG A 193 9.87 25.14 0.66
N TRP A 194 9.82 24.26 1.65
CA TRP A 194 10.88 23.30 1.95
C TRP A 194 11.12 22.33 0.78
N SER A 195 10.06 21.79 0.18
CA SER A 195 10.17 20.91 -0.99
C SER A 195 10.79 21.64 -2.18
N ASP A 196 10.38 22.88 -2.43
CA ASP A 196 10.97 23.71 -3.48
C ASP A 196 12.45 24.05 -3.19
N GLN A 197 12.81 24.37 -1.96
CA GLN A 197 14.18 24.74 -1.60
C GLN A 197 15.16 23.56 -1.56
N THR A 198 14.70 22.41 -1.09
CA THR A 198 15.56 21.23 -0.96
C THR A 198 15.59 20.40 -2.23
N GLY A 199 14.51 20.38 -3.00
CA GLY A 199 14.33 19.50 -4.16
C GLY A 199 13.84 18.09 -3.80
N HIS A 200 13.56 17.80 -2.52
CA HIS A 200 12.93 16.56 -2.10
C HIS A 200 11.43 16.55 -2.40
N GLY A 201 10.87 15.37 -2.66
CA GLY A 201 9.49 15.25 -3.13
C GLY A 201 8.48 15.36 -1.99
N LEU A 202 7.48 16.23 -2.16
CA LEU A 202 6.25 16.21 -1.37
C LEU A 202 5.17 15.44 -2.15
N LEU A 203 5.01 14.15 -1.85
CA LEU A 203 4.16 13.23 -2.62
C LEU A 203 2.68 13.37 -2.33
N ALA A 204 2.32 13.69 -1.09
CA ALA A 204 0.93 13.87 -0.68
C ALA A 204 0.83 14.79 0.54
N ARG A 205 -0.33 15.42 0.67
CA ARG A 205 -0.75 16.21 1.83
C ARG A 205 -2.17 15.84 2.21
N ARG A 206 -2.45 15.70 3.52
CA ARG A 206 -3.80 15.51 4.06
C ARG A 206 -3.98 16.37 5.32
N ARG A 207 -5.23 16.62 5.68
CA ARG A 207 -5.62 17.26 6.94
C ARG A 207 -6.69 16.43 7.62
N GLU A 208 -6.54 16.21 8.92
CA GLU A 208 -7.51 15.51 9.76
C GLU A 208 -7.67 16.27 11.07
N GLY A 209 -8.79 16.99 11.22
CA GLY A 209 -8.96 17.96 12.30
C GLY A 209 -7.88 19.04 12.24
N ASP A 210 -7.12 19.16 13.31
CA ASP A 210 -6.00 20.11 13.43
C ASP A 210 -4.65 19.51 13.02
N LEU A 211 -4.61 18.22 12.65
CA LEU A 211 -3.39 17.56 12.21
C LEU A 211 -3.21 17.67 10.69
N HIS A 212 -2.03 18.12 10.30
CA HIS A 212 -1.49 18.09 8.95
C HIS A 212 -0.62 16.85 8.76
N GLN A 213 -0.75 16.20 7.60
CA GLN A 213 0.02 15.02 7.25
C GLN A 213 0.71 15.24 5.91
N PHE A 214 2.01 14.97 5.84
CA PHE A 214 2.82 15.16 4.65
C PHE A 214 3.60 13.89 4.35
N LEU A 215 3.43 13.34 3.15
CA LEU A 215 4.25 12.24 2.67
C LEU A 215 5.41 12.80 1.88
N VAL A 216 6.61 12.67 2.43
CA VAL A 216 7.86 13.18 1.87
C VAL A 216 8.64 12.01 1.29
N ARG A 217 9.34 12.22 0.17
CA ARG A 217 10.28 11.25 -0.39
C ARG A 217 11.67 11.85 -0.53
N LYS A 218 12.67 11.12 -0.05
CA LYS A 218 14.07 11.44 -0.29
C LYS A 218 14.41 11.20 -1.76
N GLU A 219 14.63 12.26 -2.51
CA GLU A 219 15.17 12.18 -3.86
C GLU A 219 16.69 11.92 -3.83
N GLU A 220 17.20 11.16 -4.79
CA GLU A 220 18.63 10.81 -4.90
C GLU A 220 19.49 12.04 -5.27
N HIS A 221 18.98 12.83 -6.21
CA HIS A 221 19.60 14.06 -6.69
C HIS A 221 18.57 15.18 -6.62
N PRO A 222 18.28 15.70 -5.43
CA PRO A 222 17.24 16.69 -5.26
C PRO A 222 17.67 18.00 -5.93
N VAL A 223 16.82 18.52 -6.81
CA VAL A 223 17.05 19.77 -7.54
C VAL A 223 16.08 20.83 -7.00
N PRO A 224 16.58 21.90 -6.36
CA PRO A 224 15.72 22.98 -5.90
C PRO A 224 14.91 23.59 -7.05
N ARG A 225 13.63 23.83 -6.81
CA ARG A 225 12.74 24.54 -7.72
C ARG A 225 12.86 26.03 -7.45
N VAL A 226 13.12 26.80 -8.51
CA VAL A 226 13.11 28.26 -8.41
C VAL A 226 11.66 28.69 -8.11
N PRO A 227 11.43 29.55 -7.11
CA PRO A 227 10.08 30.03 -6.82
C PRO A 227 9.49 30.68 -8.07
N ARG A 228 8.24 30.33 -8.42
CA ARG A 228 7.49 31.13 -9.40
C ARG A 228 7.37 32.53 -8.82
N ARG A 229 8.00 33.51 -9.47
CA ARG A 229 7.71 34.91 -9.21
C ARG A 229 6.35 35.19 -9.85
N ASP A 230 5.30 35.15 -9.03
CA ASP A 230 4.03 35.78 -9.36
C ASP A 230 4.15 37.30 -9.18
#